data_AF-Q0U6P9-F1
#
_entry.id   AF-Q0U6P9-F1
#
_cell.length_a   1.000
_cell.length_b   1.000
_cell.length_c   1.000
_cell.angle_alpha   90.00
_cell.angle_beta   90.00
_cell.angle_gamma   90.00
#
_symmetry.space_group_name_H-M   'P 1'
#
loop_
_entity.id
_entity.type
_entity.pdbx_description
1 polymer ?
#
loop_
_entity_poly.entity_id
_entity_poly.type
_entity_poly.pdbx_seq_one_letter_code
_entity_poly.pdbx_strand_id
1 'polypeptide(L)'
;MPATPFFELPHRMMPVGHKEHPASLIPVNYSGESLLETTRIVRIEPFKRNVFVTQHSPQAADLEEFKWLLIYGGTELWYEKPSRSLFKQMKSLEGFGYNLPELQPLADARPVSLEIPKLLASRALTTPTDDDIFECMAGHVFEGGFAGTCHQCSEEKSEALDATSLVYNLILTTYQASDSFAHGSHFNGKQIYKIIRCGSREAATSEAFYAAGVNGWNVAFSCVTRLGEGFEDRNGLGKKIEELYMLADEEEESNDDVVRVFY
;
A
#
# COMPACT_ATOMS: atom_id res chain seq x y z
N MET A 1 38.66 9.76 39.21
CA MET A 1 38.13 9.44 37.87
C MET A 1 36.63 9.23 38.02
N PRO A 2 35.77 10.07 37.41
CA PRO A 2 34.34 9.83 37.45
C PRO A 2 33.97 8.77 36.42
N ALA A 3 33.20 7.77 36.84
CA ALA A 3 32.64 6.75 35.98
C ALA A 3 31.62 7.37 35.03
N THR A 4 31.79 7.14 33.73
CA THR A 4 30.79 7.45 32.71
C THR A 4 29.53 6.62 32.95
N PRO A 5 28.33 7.22 32.92
CA PRO A 5 27.10 6.44 32.97
C PRO A 5 26.96 5.71 31.63
N PHE A 6 26.83 4.38 31.70
CA PHE A 6 26.35 3.57 30.59
C PHE A 6 24.95 4.08 30.24
N PHE A 7 24.82 4.73 29.09
CA PHE A 7 23.53 4.89 28.45
C PHE A 7 23.05 3.48 28.06
N GLU A 8 22.06 2.96 28.79
CA GLU A 8 21.31 1.80 28.34
C GLU A 8 20.69 2.14 26.98
N LEU A 9 21.18 1.46 25.94
CA LEU A 9 20.52 1.44 24.64
C LEU A 9 19.06 0.98 24.86
N PRO A 10 18.06 1.65 24.26
CA PRO A 10 16.68 1.20 24.38
C PRO A 10 16.61 -0.25 23.92
N HIS A 11 15.97 -1.10 24.73
CA HIS A 11 15.79 -2.53 24.50
C HIS A 11 15.64 -2.83 23.00
N ARG A 12 16.63 -3.52 22.44
CA ARG A 12 16.58 -4.03 21.07
C ARG A 12 15.29 -4.85 20.95
N MET A 13 14.25 -4.29 20.35
CA MET A 13 12.99 -4.98 20.13
C MET A 13 13.31 -6.24 19.32
N MET A 14 13.22 -7.39 19.96
CA MET A 14 13.56 -8.67 19.33
C MET A 14 12.46 -9.04 18.33
N PRO A 15 12.81 -9.66 17.19
CA PRO A 15 11.82 -10.13 16.25
C PRO A 15 10.91 -11.16 16.91
N VAL A 16 9.61 -11.01 16.75
CA VAL A 16 8.57 -11.89 17.32
C VAL A 16 8.39 -13.16 16.48
N GLY A 17 9.12 -13.30 15.37
CA GLY A 17 9.14 -14.51 14.55
C GLY A 17 9.96 -14.35 13.26
N HIS A 18 10.12 -15.46 12.56
CA HIS A 18 10.80 -15.56 11.26
C HIS A 18 9.77 -15.79 10.15
N LYS A 19 9.95 -15.11 9.01
CA LYS A 19 9.06 -15.14 7.85
C LYS A 19 9.85 -15.53 6.61
N GLU A 20 9.56 -16.70 6.06
CA GLU A 20 10.27 -17.27 4.92
C GLU A 20 9.57 -16.99 3.58
N HIS A 21 8.26 -16.70 3.63
CA HIS A 21 7.43 -16.54 2.44
C HIS A 21 6.61 -15.24 2.49
N PRO A 22 6.30 -14.61 1.33
CA PRO A 22 5.49 -13.41 1.27
C PRO A 22 4.15 -13.52 2.02
N ALA A 23 3.41 -14.62 1.80
CA ALA A 23 2.13 -14.88 2.46
C ALA A 23 2.22 -15.04 3.98
N SER A 24 3.41 -15.37 4.51
CA SER A 24 3.63 -15.46 5.96
C SER A 24 3.86 -14.07 6.59
N LEU A 25 4.41 -13.13 5.82
CA LEU A 25 4.70 -11.76 6.25
C LEU A 25 3.42 -10.93 6.28
N ILE A 26 2.65 -10.99 5.19
CA ILE A 26 1.35 -10.34 5.01
C ILE A 26 0.29 -11.45 4.84
N PRO A 27 -0.26 -11.96 5.96
CA PRO A 27 -1.29 -12.99 5.89
C PRO A 27 -2.59 -12.42 5.33
N VAL A 28 -3.39 -13.32 4.75
CA VAL A 28 -4.78 -13.04 4.41
C VAL A 28 -5.56 -12.77 5.69
N ASN A 29 -6.50 -11.83 5.63
CA ASN A 29 -7.43 -11.54 6.71
C ASN A 29 -8.84 -11.42 6.15
N TYR A 30 -9.67 -12.41 6.50
CA TYR A 30 -11.08 -12.43 6.15
C TYR A 30 -11.87 -11.48 7.05
N SER A 31 -12.93 -10.90 6.50
CA SER A 31 -13.90 -10.11 7.24
C SER A 31 -14.48 -10.94 8.38
N GLY A 32 -14.69 -10.33 9.56
CA GLY A 32 -15.17 -11.02 10.76
C GLY A 32 -14.08 -11.60 11.68
N GLU A 33 -12.83 -11.72 11.22
CA GLU A 33 -11.71 -11.97 12.12
C GLU A 33 -11.42 -10.71 12.97
N SER A 34 -11.33 -10.88 14.30
CA SER A 34 -11.04 -9.76 15.22
C SER A 34 -9.62 -9.24 14.99
N LEU A 35 -9.51 -8.21 14.16
CA LEU A 35 -8.28 -7.46 13.95
C LEU A 35 -7.97 -6.62 15.18
N LEU A 36 -7.07 -7.10 16.02
CA LEU A 36 -6.29 -6.19 16.85
C LEU A 36 -5.28 -5.52 15.92
N GLU A 37 -5.26 -4.19 15.87
CA GLU A 37 -4.20 -3.46 15.18
C GLU A 37 -2.86 -3.95 15.74
N THR A 38 -2.15 -4.75 14.95
CA THR A 38 -0.91 -5.38 15.40
C THR A 38 0.27 -4.60 14.87
N THR A 39 1.19 -4.29 15.78
CA THR A 39 2.53 -3.80 15.44
C THR A 39 3.53 -4.83 15.91
N ARG A 40 4.42 -5.25 15.02
CA ARG A 40 5.40 -6.29 15.32
C ARG A 40 6.68 -6.09 14.54
N ILE A 41 7.79 -6.51 15.13
CA ILE A 41 9.03 -6.71 14.38
C ILE A 41 9.10 -8.19 14.00
N VAL A 42 9.32 -8.47 12.73
CA VAL A 42 9.54 -9.82 12.23
C VAL A 42 10.84 -9.86 11.45
N ARG A 43 11.46 -11.03 11.40
CA ARG A 43 12.67 -11.24 10.61
C ARG A 43 12.33 -11.94 9.32
N ILE A 44 12.66 -11.33 8.18
CA ILE A 44 12.51 -11.97 6.88
C ILE A 44 13.74 -12.85 6.63
N GLU A 45 13.52 -14.16 6.56
CA GLU A 45 14.48 -15.14 6.03
C GLU A 45 14.10 -15.33 4.54
N PRO A 46 15.00 -15.26 3.55
CA PRO A 46 16.45 -15.52 3.60
C PRO A 46 17.34 -14.29 3.80
N PHE A 47 16.77 -13.09 3.89
CA PHE A 47 17.54 -11.83 3.87
C PHE A 47 18.09 -11.41 5.24
N LYS A 48 17.69 -12.10 6.31
CA LYS A 48 18.12 -11.84 7.69
C LYS A 48 17.81 -10.41 8.16
N ARG A 49 16.80 -9.78 7.56
CA ARG A 49 16.42 -8.38 7.84
C ARG A 49 15.23 -8.32 8.78
N ASN A 50 15.31 -7.44 9.77
CA ASN A 50 14.18 -7.14 10.64
C ASN A 50 13.28 -6.11 9.95
N VAL A 51 11.98 -6.34 9.94
CA VAL A 51 10.98 -5.44 9.36
C VAL A 51 9.97 -5.09 10.43
N PHE A 52 9.68 -3.80 10.57
CA PHE A 52 8.62 -3.31 11.44
C PHE A 52 7.30 -3.31 10.66
N VAL A 53 6.45 -4.28 10.96
CA VAL A 53 5.15 -4.46 10.31
C VAL A 53 4.09 -3.77 11.15
N THR A 54 3.29 -2.94 10.51
CA THR A 54 2.10 -2.30 11.10
C THR A 54 0.87 -2.67 10.29
N GLN A 55 -0.22 -2.96 10.99
CA GLN A 55 -1.52 -3.22 10.40
C GLN A 55 -2.50 -2.23 11.00
N HIS A 56 -2.72 -1.12 10.30
CA HIS A 56 -3.74 -0.11 10.60
C HIS A 56 -4.47 0.24 9.31
N SER A 57 -5.73 0.64 9.41
CA SER A 57 -6.53 1.05 8.26
C SER A 57 -6.11 2.44 7.79
N PRO A 58 -5.55 2.59 6.58
CA PRO A 58 -5.20 3.91 6.06
C PRO A 58 -6.44 4.80 5.96
N GLN A 59 -6.22 6.10 6.16
CA GLN A 59 -7.26 7.11 6.12
C GLN A 59 -7.18 7.92 4.82
N ALA A 60 -8.20 8.73 4.52
CA ALA A 60 -8.20 9.59 3.34
C ALA A 60 -6.99 10.54 3.27
N ALA A 61 -6.44 10.93 4.42
CA ALA A 61 -5.22 11.73 4.50
C ALA A 61 -3.99 10.99 3.94
N ASP A 62 -3.90 9.67 4.12
CA ASP A 62 -2.82 8.85 3.59
C ASP A 62 -2.90 8.75 2.07
N LEU A 63 -4.11 8.58 1.51
CA LEU A 63 -4.31 8.61 0.06
C LEU A 63 -3.88 9.96 -0.53
N GLU A 64 -4.32 11.07 0.05
CA GLU A 64 -3.97 12.42 -0.43
C GLU A 64 -2.46 12.72 -0.34
N GLU A 65 -1.74 12.13 0.62
CA GLU A 65 -0.28 12.25 0.73
C GLU A 65 0.46 11.64 -0.48
N PHE A 66 -0.08 10.57 -1.07
CA PHE A 66 0.54 9.83 -2.17
C PHE A 66 -0.16 10.01 -3.53
N LYS A 67 -1.29 10.70 -3.57
CA LYS A 67 -2.11 10.92 -4.77
C LYS A 67 -1.31 11.49 -5.95
N TRP A 68 -0.36 12.37 -5.69
CA TRP A 68 0.53 12.92 -6.72
C TRP A 68 1.33 11.86 -7.48
N LEU A 69 1.77 10.82 -6.78
CA LEU A 69 2.53 9.73 -7.38
C LEU A 69 1.59 8.75 -8.10
N LEU A 70 0.37 8.59 -7.61
CA LEU A 70 -0.66 7.78 -8.26
C LEU A 70 -1.12 8.39 -9.60
N ILE A 71 -1.22 9.73 -9.70
CA ILE A 71 -1.62 10.44 -10.92
C ILE A 71 -0.45 10.56 -11.91
N TYR A 72 0.72 11.01 -11.45
CA TYR A 72 1.81 11.43 -12.36
C TYR A 72 3.02 10.50 -12.36
N GLY A 73 3.06 9.50 -11.48
CA GLY A 73 4.20 8.62 -11.32
C GLY A 73 4.15 7.44 -12.28
N GLY A 74 5.16 7.35 -13.16
CA GLY A 74 5.44 6.13 -13.89
C GLY A 74 5.88 4.99 -12.97
N THR A 75 5.48 3.75 -13.31
CA THR A 75 5.86 2.55 -12.56
C THR A 75 7.37 2.34 -12.58
N GLU A 76 7.88 1.74 -11.52
CA GLU A 76 9.28 1.34 -11.37
C GLU A 76 10.34 2.47 -11.27
N LEU A 77 9.94 3.74 -11.34
CA LEU A 77 10.82 4.90 -11.28
C LEU A 77 10.82 5.57 -9.88
N TRP A 78 11.91 6.27 -9.55
CA TRP A 78 12.07 7.00 -8.29
C TRP A 78 11.80 8.49 -8.47
N TYR A 79 11.13 9.09 -7.49
CA TYR A 79 10.73 10.50 -7.51
C TYR A 79 10.99 11.17 -6.16
N GLU A 80 11.31 12.46 -6.18
CA GLU A 80 11.17 13.33 -5.00
C GLU A 80 9.76 13.90 -4.95
N LYS A 81 9.21 14.07 -3.74
CA LYS A 81 7.93 14.74 -3.59
C LYS A 81 8.02 16.18 -4.11
N PRO A 82 7.15 16.61 -5.05
CA PRO A 82 7.15 17.97 -5.55
C PRO A 82 6.99 19.01 -4.45
N SER A 83 7.60 20.17 -4.64
CA SER A 83 7.41 21.30 -3.72
C SER A 83 5.95 21.79 -3.77
N ARG A 84 5.49 22.43 -2.69
CA ARG A 84 4.14 23.01 -2.64
C ARG A 84 3.87 24.01 -3.77
N SER A 85 4.89 24.74 -4.23
CA SER A 85 4.76 25.68 -5.34
C SER A 85 4.58 24.95 -6.68
N LEU A 86 5.35 23.89 -6.92
CA LEU A 86 5.21 23.06 -8.11
C LEU A 86 3.83 22.39 -8.15
N PHE A 87 3.33 21.88 -7.01
CA PHE A 87 1.97 21.35 -6.91
C PHE A 87 0.89 22.37 -7.27
N LYS A 88 1.00 23.61 -6.79
CA LYS A 88 0.05 24.67 -7.14
C LYS A 88 0.07 24.97 -8.64
N GLN A 89 1.26 24.97 -9.24
CA GLN A 89 1.40 25.18 -10.68
C GLN A 89 0.78 24.03 -11.48
N MET A 90 1.02 22.77 -11.09
CA MET A 90 0.42 21.60 -11.73
C MET A 90 -1.11 21.64 -11.65
N LYS A 91 -1.68 21.83 -10.46
CA LYS A 91 -3.14 21.98 -10.29
C LYS A 91 -3.72 23.16 -11.08
N SER A 92 -2.99 24.27 -11.18
CA SER A 92 -3.43 25.40 -11.99
C SER A 92 -3.47 25.02 -13.48
N LEU A 93 -2.46 24.32 -13.98
CA LEU A 93 -2.40 23.90 -15.39
C LEU A 93 -3.48 22.87 -15.74
N GLU A 94 -3.85 21.99 -14.79
CA GLU A 94 -5.00 21.07 -14.93
C GLU A 94 -6.29 21.83 -15.17
N GLY A 95 -6.55 22.87 -14.37
CA GLY A 95 -7.76 23.70 -14.49
C GLY A 95 -7.86 24.49 -15.81
N PHE A 96 -6.75 24.63 -16.54
CA PHE A 96 -6.70 25.32 -17.83
C PHE A 96 -6.60 24.37 -19.04
N GLY A 97 -6.61 23.04 -18.81
CA GLY A 97 -6.55 22.05 -19.89
C GLY A 97 -5.21 22.01 -20.64
N TYR A 98 -4.14 22.50 -20.04
CA TYR A 98 -2.79 22.38 -20.61
C TYR A 98 -2.16 21.04 -20.23
N ASN A 99 -1.33 20.50 -21.13
CA ASN A 99 -0.53 19.31 -20.85
C ASN A 99 0.31 19.53 -19.59
N LEU A 100 0.10 18.67 -18.61
CA LEU A 100 0.81 18.74 -17.34
C LEU A 100 2.28 18.42 -17.54
N PRO A 101 3.18 19.11 -16.83
CA PRO A 101 4.57 18.70 -16.81
C PRO A 101 4.65 17.30 -16.21
N GLU A 102 5.12 16.34 -17.00
CA GLU A 102 5.40 14.98 -16.55
C GLU A 102 6.34 15.03 -15.36
N LEU A 103 5.99 14.30 -14.30
CA LEU A 103 6.80 14.22 -13.10
C LEU A 103 8.18 13.68 -13.48
N GLN A 104 9.23 14.47 -13.25
CA GLN A 104 10.56 14.09 -13.68
C GLN A 104 11.14 13.02 -12.74
N PRO A 105 11.47 11.82 -13.25
CA PRO A 105 12.12 10.80 -12.44
C PRO A 105 13.54 11.23 -12.06
N LEU A 106 14.02 10.73 -10.92
CA LEU A 106 15.40 10.91 -10.49
C LEU A 106 16.33 10.09 -11.38
N ALA A 107 17.10 10.78 -12.23
CA ALA A 107 18.07 10.14 -13.11
C ALA A 107 19.13 9.33 -12.34
N ASP A 108 19.65 9.87 -11.24
CA ASP A 108 20.68 9.25 -10.39
C ASP A 108 20.08 8.78 -9.05
N ALA A 109 18.99 8.02 -9.09
CA ALA A 109 18.37 7.48 -7.89
C ALA A 109 19.32 6.53 -7.15
N ARG A 110 19.58 6.81 -5.86
CA ARG A 110 20.43 6.02 -4.96
C ARG A 110 19.65 5.68 -3.70
N PRO A 111 18.69 4.74 -3.79
CA PRO A 111 17.82 4.40 -2.69
C PRO A 111 18.59 3.70 -1.57
N VAL A 112 18.56 4.30 -0.39
CA VAL A 112 19.19 3.75 0.82
C VAL A 112 18.51 2.44 1.25
N SER A 113 19.32 1.48 1.69
CA SER A 113 18.84 0.26 2.35
C SER A 113 18.72 0.47 3.86
N LEU A 114 17.50 0.51 4.39
CA LEU A 114 17.25 0.74 5.81
C LEU A 114 17.47 -0.53 6.63
N GLU A 115 18.10 -0.42 7.80
CA GLU A 115 18.31 -1.57 8.70
C GLU A 115 16.99 -2.21 9.12
N ILE A 116 15.98 -1.39 9.43
CA ILE A 116 14.63 -1.82 9.83
C ILE A 116 13.61 -1.04 9.01
N PRO A 117 13.25 -1.48 7.80
CA PRO A 117 12.18 -0.85 7.03
C PRO A 117 10.82 -1.08 7.70
N LYS A 118 9.91 -0.16 7.44
CA LYS A 118 8.50 -0.22 7.84
C LYS A 118 7.66 -0.81 6.72
N LEU A 119 6.76 -1.71 7.06
CA LEU A 119 5.80 -2.30 6.12
C LEU A 119 4.39 -2.06 6.65
N LEU A 120 3.62 -1.26 5.92
CA LEU A 120 2.19 -1.11 6.15
C LEU A 120 1.43 -2.23 5.44
N ALA A 121 0.95 -3.20 6.21
CA ALA A 121 0.08 -4.28 5.74
C ALA A 121 -1.38 -3.81 5.80
N SER A 122 -1.76 -2.91 4.88
CA SER A 122 -3.13 -2.38 4.80
C SER A 122 -4.12 -3.43 4.26
N ARG A 123 -5.42 -3.08 4.26
CA ARG A 123 -6.48 -3.97 3.73
C ARG A 123 -6.25 -4.31 2.26
N ALA A 124 -5.68 -3.41 1.47
CA ALA A 124 -5.29 -3.67 0.10
C ALA A 124 -4.32 -4.86 -0.07
N LEU A 125 -3.55 -5.24 0.96
CA LEU A 125 -2.61 -6.37 0.90
C LEU A 125 -3.09 -7.60 1.68
N THR A 126 -4.00 -7.42 2.64
CA THR A 126 -4.48 -8.50 3.51
C THR A 126 -5.83 -9.06 3.08
N THR A 127 -6.71 -8.27 2.45
CA THR A 127 -8.04 -8.73 2.04
C THR A 127 -7.94 -9.62 0.79
N PRO A 128 -8.47 -10.85 0.84
CA PRO A 128 -8.46 -11.75 -0.31
C PRO A 128 -9.60 -11.40 -1.29
N THR A 129 -9.60 -12.00 -2.48
CA THR A 129 -10.68 -11.80 -3.46
C THR A 129 -11.95 -12.58 -3.11
N ASP A 130 -11.81 -13.68 -2.36
CA ASP A 130 -12.90 -14.55 -1.89
C ASP A 130 -13.39 -14.17 -0.47
N ASP A 131 -13.36 -12.88 -0.12
CA ASP A 131 -13.72 -12.42 1.23
C ASP A 131 -15.21 -12.69 1.58
N ASP A 132 -15.44 -12.94 2.86
CA ASP A 132 -16.73 -13.38 3.37
C ASP A 132 -17.76 -12.25 3.47
N ILE A 133 -18.99 -12.47 2.97
CA ILE A 133 -20.09 -11.52 3.05
C ILE A 133 -21.03 -11.86 4.20
N PHE A 134 -21.09 -10.98 5.20
CA PHE A 134 -21.93 -11.17 6.40
C PHE A 134 -23.33 -10.56 6.26
N GLU A 135 -23.48 -9.53 5.43
CA GLU A 135 -24.76 -8.82 5.24
C GLU A 135 -25.43 -9.26 3.95
N CYS A 136 -26.27 -10.30 4.02
CA CYS A 136 -27.09 -10.70 2.88
C CYS A 136 -28.32 -9.80 2.73
N MET A 137 -28.27 -8.83 1.81
CA MET A 137 -29.44 -8.02 1.45
C MET A 137 -30.38 -8.71 0.45
N ALA A 138 -29.95 -9.83 -0.15
CA ALA A 138 -30.73 -10.58 -1.14
C ALA A 138 -31.75 -11.56 -0.53
N GLY A 139 -31.83 -11.64 0.81
CA GLY A 139 -32.77 -12.52 1.49
C GLY A 139 -32.41 -14.01 1.39
N HIS A 140 -31.14 -14.35 1.14
CA HIS A 140 -30.66 -15.73 1.26
C HIS A 140 -30.68 -16.14 2.73
N VAL A 141 -31.77 -16.78 3.15
CA VAL A 141 -31.93 -17.29 4.52
C VAL A 141 -31.39 -18.72 4.57
N PHE A 142 -30.41 -18.97 5.44
CA PHE A 142 -30.09 -20.35 5.84
C PHE A 142 -31.27 -20.94 6.62
N GLU A 143 -31.73 -22.14 6.23
CA GLU A 143 -32.62 -22.95 7.07
C GLU A 143 -31.97 -23.12 8.46
N GLY A 144 -32.44 -22.35 9.46
CA GLY A 144 -31.89 -22.36 10.81
C GLY A 144 -31.54 -20.99 11.41
N GLY A 145 -31.65 -19.88 10.66
CA GLY A 145 -31.61 -18.52 11.23
C GLY A 145 -30.26 -18.10 11.83
N PHE A 146 -29.15 -18.70 11.38
CA PHE A 146 -27.83 -18.29 11.82
C PHE A 146 -27.39 -17.01 11.10
N ALA A 147 -27.05 -15.96 11.86
CA ALA A 147 -26.46 -14.72 11.37
C ALA A 147 -24.96 -14.93 11.06
N GLY A 148 -24.67 -15.73 10.03
CA GLY A 148 -23.33 -16.03 9.56
C GLY A 148 -23.05 -15.46 8.16
N THR A 149 -21.96 -15.91 7.55
CA THR A 149 -21.58 -15.56 6.17
C THR A 149 -22.57 -16.15 5.17
N CYS A 150 -22.86 -15.39 4.11
CA CYS A 150 -23.75 -15.81 3.03
C CYS A 150 -22.93 -16.38 1.87
N HIS A 151 -22.82 -17.71 1.83
CA HIS A 151 -22.04 -18.42 0.80
C HIS A 151 -22.40 -18.02 -0.62
N GLN A 152 -23.69 -17.91 -0.95
CA GLN A 152 -24.14 -17.53 -2.30
C GLN A 152 -23.69 -16.11 -2.67
N CYS A 153 -23.77 -15.15 -1.74
CA CYS A 153 -23.29 -13.80 -1.99
C CYS A 153 -21.76 -13.76 -2.07
N SER A 154 -21.05 -14.48 -1.18
CA SER A 154 -19.58 -14.57 -1.21
C SER A 154 -19.10 -15.12 -2.56
N GLU A 155 -19.69 -16.21 -3.05
CA GLU A 155 -19.35 -16.79 -4.35
C GLU A 155 -19.63 -15.83 -5.50
N GLU A 156 -20.84 -15.26 -5.57
CA GLU A 156 -21.23 -14.34 -6.65
C GLU A 156 -20.30 -13.11 -6.72
N LYS A 157 -19.97 -12.52 -5.57
CA LYS A 157 -19.08 -11.36 -5.50
C LYS A 157 -17.62 -11.71 -5.77
N SER A 158 -17.16 -12.88 -5.32
CA SER A 158 -15.83 -13.40 -5.64
C SER A 158 -15.68 -13.62 -7.15
N GLU A 159 -16.65 -14.27 -7.79
CA GLU A 159 -16.66 -14.48 -9.25
C GLU A 159 -16.66 -13.16 -10.03
N ALA A 160 -17.47 -12.18 -9.58
CA ALA A 160 -17.49 -10.85 -10.20
C ALA A 160 -16.14 -10.13 -10.06
N LEU A 161 -15.48 -10.27 -8.92
CA LEU A 161 -14.18 -9.68 -8.66
C LEU A 161 -13.06 -10.37 -9.46
N ASP A 162 -13.09 -11.70 -9.58
CA ASP A 162 -12.16 -12.48 -10.41
C ASP A 162 -12.30 -12.15 -11.91
N ALA A 163 -13.52 -11.80 -12.36
CA ALA A 163 -13.76 -11.30 -13.71
C ALA A 163 -13.30 -9.84 -13.91
N THR A 164 -13.00 -9.12 -12.83
CA THR A 164 -12.60 -7.71 -12.87
C THR A 164 -11.08 -7.58 -12.86
N SER A 165 -10.53 -6.88 -13.85
CA SER A 165 -9.09 -6.57 -13.87
C SER A 165 -8.76 -5.52 -12.81
N LEU A 166 -8.00 -5.91 -11.79
CA LEU A 166 -7.57 -5.05 -10.68
C LEU A 166 -6.14 -4.57 -10.85
N VAL A 167 -5.82 -3.43 -10.25
CA VAL A 167 -4.47 -2.86 -10.14
C VAL A 167 -4.18 -2.58 -8.68
N TYR A 168 -3.24 -3.34 -8.12
CA TYR A 168 -2.68 -3.15 -6.78
C TYR A 168 -1.50 -2.18 -6.88
N ASN A 169 -1.67 -0.98 -6.33
CA ASN A 169 -0.66 0.05 -6.27
C ASN A 169 0.10 -0.04 -4.94
N LEU A 170 1.42 -0.11 -4.99
CA LEU A 170 2.31 -0.08 -3.83
C LEU A 170 3.17 1.17 -3.89
N ILE A 171 3.19 1.94 -2.80
CA ILE A 171 4.07 3.09 -2.64
C ILE A 171 5.25 2.69 -1.77
N LEU A 172 6.41 2.57 -2.41
CA LEU A 172 7.68 2.31 -1.77
C LEU A 172 8.39 3.62 -1.46
N THR A 173 9.10 3.67 -0.32
CA THR A 173 9.86 4.87 0.03
C THR A 173 11.13 4.58 0.83
N THR A 174 12.15 5.38 0.59
CA THR A 174 13.40 5.40 1.35
C THR A 174 14.04 6.79 1.23
N TYR A 175 15.29 6.93 1.63
CA TYR A 175 16.08 8.16 1.48
C TYR A 175 17.02 8.06 0.28
N GLN A 176 17.29 9.19 -0.37
CA GLN A 176 18.33 9.35 -1.38
C GLN A 176 19.69 9.46 -0.70
N ALA A 177 20.67 8.62 -1.05
CA ALA A 177 22.02 8.77 -0.53
C ALA A 177 22.68 10.07 -1.02
N SER A 178 23.25 10.85 -0.09
CA SER A 178 24.00 12.08 -0.42
C SER A 178 25.30 11.77 -1.17
N ASP A 179 26.00 10.70 -0.77
CA ASP A 179 27.26 10.23 -1.36
C ASP A 179 27.17 8.77 -1.80
N SER A 180 27.98 8.40 -2.79
CA SER A 180 28.05 7.04 -3.36
C SER A 180 28.49 5.95 -2.37
N PHE A 181 28.99 6.31 -1.17
CA PHE A 181 29.61 5.39 -0.20
C PHE A 181 29.18 5.59 1.26
N ALA A 182 27.97 6.10 1.52
CA ALA A 182 27.51 6.30 2.88
C ALA A 182 27.30 4.97 3.63
N HIS A 183 28.16 4.67 4.61
CA HIS A 183 27.97 3.62 5.61
C HIS A 183 27.46 4.27 6.91
N GLY A 184 26.31 3.80 7.43
CA GLY A 184 25.77 4.23 8.73
C GLY A 184 24.44 4.98 8.67
N SER A 185 23.83 5.15 9.84
CA SER A 185 22.46 5.63 10.09
C SER A 185 22.21 7.14 9.88
N HIS A 186 23.15 7.86 9.26
CA HIS A 186 23.04 9.29 9.00
C HIS A 186 22.58 9.54 7.55
N PHE A 187 21.31 9.26 7.29
CA PHE A 187 20.70 9.56 6.01
C PHE A 187 20.28 11.04 5.99
N ASN A 188 21.22 11.94 5.69
CA ASN A 188 20.94 13.37 5.43
C ASN A 188 20.29 13.61 4.05
N GLY A 189 19.67 12.57 3.50
CA GLY A 189 19.05 12.54 2.18
C GLY A 189 17.60 12.97 2.22
N LYS A 190 17.09 13.48 1.10
CA LYS A 190 15.65 13.66 0.92
C LYS A 190 14.95 12.31 0.79
N GLN A 191 13.70 12.25 1.22
CA GLN A 191 12.86 11.08 1.00
C GLN A 191 12.50 10.98 -0.49
N ILE A 192 12.61 9.77 -1.01
CA ILE A 192 12.26 9.42 -2.39
C ILE A 192 11.19 8.33 -2.39
N TYR A 193 10.38 8.33 -3.43
CA TYR A 193 9.19 7.51 -3.55
C TYR A 193 9.19 6.79 -4.88
N LYS A 194 8.64 5.58 -4.90
CA LYS A 194 8.53 4.73 -6.09
C LYS A 194 7.19 4.03 -6.04
N ILE A 195 6.47 4.00 -7.16
CA ILE A 195 5.22 3.26 -7.30
C ILE A 195 5.48 1.95 -8.05
N ILE A 196 4.90 0.87 -7.55
CA ILE A 196 4.83 -0.44 -8.21
C ILE A 196 3.36 -0.78 -8.44
N ARG A 197 3.02 -1.26 -9.62
CA ARG A 197 1.66 -1.71 -9.97
C ARG A 197 1.66 -3.20 -10.25
N CYS A 198 0.77 -3.91 -9.58
CA CYS A 198 0.63 -5.36 -9.67
C CYS A 198 -0.79 -5.71 -10.11
N GLY A 199 -0.95 -6.80 -10.86
CA GLY A 199 -2.27 -7.30 -11.28
C GLY A 199 -2.99 -8.15 -10.24
N SER A 200 -2.33 -8.50 -9.12
CA SER A 200 -2.92 -9.31 -8.06
C SER A 200 -2.32 -8.99 -6.68
N ARG A 201 -3.04 -9.42 -5.64
CA ARG A 201 -2.63 -9.30 -4.24
C ARG A 201 -1.34 -10.08 -3.95
N GLU A 202 -1.21 -11.27 -4.52
CA GLU A 202 -0.05 -12.16 -4.34
C GLU A 202 1.21 -11.54 -4.94
N ALA A 203 1.08 -10.93 -6.11
CA ALA A 203 2.16 -10.18 -6.75
C ALA A 203 2.54 -8.97 -5.89
N ALA A 204 1.57 -8.19 -5.41
CA ALA A 204 1.82 -7.03 -4.56
C ALA A 204 2.48 -7.42 -3.22
N THR A 205 2.03 -8.50 -2.60
CA THR A 205 2.61 -9.02 -1.36
C THR A 205 4.03 -9.53 -1.56
N SER A 206 4.30 -10.15 -2.71
CA SER A 206 5.67 -10.56 -3.09
C SER A 206 6.58 -9.35 -3.27
N GLU A 207 6.13 -8.33 -3.99
CA GLU A 207 6.87 -7.07 -4.16
C GLU A 207 7.14 -6.38 -2.82
N ALA A 208 6.15 -6.29 -1.93
CA ALA A 208 6.33 -5.76 -0.59
C ALA A 208 7.37 -6.56 0.22
N PHE A 209 7.34 -7.90 0.13
CA PHE A 209 8.29 -8.79 0.80
C PHE A 209 9.73 -8.58 0.31
N TYR A 210 9.95 -8.50 -1.01
CA TYR A 210 11.28 -8.27 -1.57
C TYR A 210 11.77 -6.83 -1.37
N ALA A 211 10.89 -5.83 -1.51
CA ALA A 211 11.22 -4.43 -1.24
C ALA A 211 11.67 -4.20 0.21
N ALA A 212 10.92 -4.73 1.18
CA ALA A 212 11.31 -4.63 2.58
C ALA A 212 12.51 -5.53 2.90
N GLY A 213 12.48 -6.80 2.50
CA GLY A 213 13.48 -7.80 2.87
C GLY A 213 14.84 -7.63 2.18
N VAL A 214 14.86 -7.60 0.85
CA VAL A 214 16.10 -7.47 0.06
C VAL A 214 16.59 -6.04 0.11
N ASN A 215 15.74 -5.11 -0.35
CA ASN A 215 16.19 -3.76 -0.64
C ASN A 215 16.23 -2.90 0.62
N GLY A 216 15.46 -3.23 1.66
CA GLY A 216 15.39 -2.43 2.87
C GLY A 216 14.59 -1.15 2.68
N TRP A 217 13.57 -1.17 1.82
CA TRP A 217 12.71 -0.01 1.58
C TRP A 217 11.41 -0.14 2.35
N ASN A 218 10.81 1.00 2.70
CA ASN A 218 9.51 0.99 3.35
C ASN A 218 8.41 0.75 2.33
N VAL A 219 7.35 0.06 2.75
CA VAL A 219 6.04 0.05 2.09
C VAL A 219 5.17 1.04 2.85
N ALA A 220 4.98 2.23 2.31
CA ALA A 220 4.35 3.35 3.01
C ALA A 220 2.82 3.38 2.83
N PHE A 221 2.33 2.95 1.68
CA PHE A 221 0.91 2.94 1.36
C PHE A 221 0.64 1.91 0.27
N SER A 222 -0.57 1.38 0.25
CA SER A 222 -1.03 0.52 -0.83
C SER A 222 -2.54 0.66 -1.01
N CYS A 223 -3.00 0.57 -2.25
CA CYS A 223 -4.41 0.64 -2.59
C CYS A 223 -4.73 -0.18 -3.84
N VAL A 224 -6.01 -0.45 -4.06
CA VAL A 224 -6.51 -1.19 -5.22
C VAL A 224 -7.50 -0.33 -6.01
N THR A 225 -7.35 -0.33 -7.33
CA THR A 225 -8.28 0.29 -8.28
C THR A 225 -8.63 -0.71 -9.37
N ARG A 226 -9.72 -0.48 -10.09
CA ARG A 226 -10.00 -1.22 -11.34
C ARG A 226 -9.09 -0.71 -12.46
N LEU A 227 -8.63 -1.61 -13.32
CA LEU A 227 -7.83 -1.26 -14.50
C LEU A 227 -8.63 -0.35 -15.44
N GLY A 228 -8.03 0.77 -15.87
CA GLY A 228 -8.72 1.78 -16.70
C GLY A 228 -9.60 2.76 -15.90
N GLU A 229 -9.70 2.60 -14.58
CA GLU A 229 -10.42 3.51 -13.68
C GLU A 229 -9.48 4.20 -12.69
N GLY A 230 -8.17 4.10 -12.89
CA GLY A 230 -7.16 4.64 -11.99
C GLY A 230 -6.99 6.15 -12.14
N PHE A 231 -6.15 6.72 -11.26
CA PHE A 231 -5.79 8.14 -11.30
C PHE A 231 -4.98 8.56 -12.55
N GLU A 232 -4.44 7.60 -13.31
CA GLU A 232 -3.80 7.87 -14.61
C GLU A 232 -4.83 8.03 -15.73
N ASP A 233 -5.99 7.37 -15.60
CA ASP A 233 -7.03 7.31 -16.63
C ASP A 233 -8.13 8.36 -16.38
N ARG A 234 -8.37 8.73 -15.12
CA ARG A 234 -9.45 9.63 -14.70
C ARG A 234 -8.92 10.78 -13.83
N ASN A 235 -9.34 12.01 -14.14
CA ASN A 235 -9.01 13.22 -13.38
C ASN A 235 -9.96 13.43 -12.18
N GLY A 236 -10.21 12.35 -11.45
CA GLY A 236 -11.31 12.29 -10.49
C GLY A 236 -10.95 12.49 -9.01
N LEU A 237 -11.99 12.72 -8.21
CA LEU A 237 -11.89 12.62 -6.76
C LEU A 237 -11.76 11.13 -6.37
N GLY A 238 -10.87 10.84 -5.42
CA GLY A 238 -10.74 9.49 -4.88
C GLY A 238 -11.89 9.20 -3.93
N LYS A 239 -12.76 8.24 -4.26
CA LYS A 239 -13.80 7.71 -3.39
C LYS A 239 -13.26 6.44 -2.73
N LYS A 240 -13.16 6.46 -1.40
CA LYS A 240 -12.84 5.26 -0.62
C LYS A 240 -13.98 4.25 -0.77
N ILE A 241 -13.60 3.02 -1.07
CA ILE A 241 -14.49 1.86 -1.07
C ILE A 241 -14.19 1.03 0.18
N GLU A 242 -15.24 0.61 0.88
CA GLU A 242 -15.07 -0.10 2.16
C GLU A 242 -14.78 -1.59 1.98
N GLU A 243 -15.32 -2.24 0.95
CA GLU A 243 -15.10 -3.66 0.69
C GLU A 243 -14.53 -3.90 -0.71
N LEU A 244 -13.58 -4.82 -0.84
CA LEU A 244 -12.85 -5.02 -2.10
C LEU A 244 -13.77 -5.38 -3.26
N TYR A 245 -14.79 -6.23 -3.02
CA TYR A 245 -15.74 -6.67 -4.04
C TYR A 245 -16.52 -5.52 -4.68
N MET A 246 -16.71 -4.39 -3.98
CA MET A 246 -17.45 -3.24 -4.51
C MET A 246 -16.71 -2.57 -5.69
N LEU A 247 -15.44 -2.92 -5.96
CA LEU A 247 -14.75 -2.52 -7.19
C LEU A 247 -15.30 -3.23 -8.44
N ALA A 248 -15.92 -4.40 -8.27
CA ALA A 248 -16.55 -5.16 -9.34
C ALA A 248 -17.99 -4.70 -9.63
N ASP A 249 -18.62 -3.99 -8.68
CA ASP A 249 -19.97 -3.48 -8.87
C ASP A 249 -20.00 -2.42 -9.99
N GLU A 250 -20.95 -2.54 -10.91
CA GLU A 250 -21.26 -1.51 -11.90
C GLU A 250 -22.15 -0.45 -11.23
N GLU A 251 -21.62 0.74 -10.92
CA GLU A 251 -22.46 1.83 -10.43
C GLU A 251 -23.28 2.40 -11.60
N GLU A 252 -24.62 2.42 -11.47
CA GLU A 252 -25.57 2.97 -12.46
C GLU A 252 -25.38 4.49 -12.71
N GLU A 253 -24.75 5.20 -11.76
CA GLU A 253 -24.39 6.62 -11.84
C GLU A 253 -22.87 6.77 -11.84
N SER A 254 -22.18 6.24 -12.85
CA SER A 254 -20.75 6.52 -13.04
C SER A 254 -20.57 8.00 -13.38
N ASN A 255 -20.37 8.82 -12.36
CA ASN A 255 -19.76 10.11 -12.56
C ASN A 255 -18.32 9.80 -12.98
N ASP A 256 -18.02 9.89 -14.28
CA ASP A 256 -16.71 9.55 -14.88
C ASP A 256 -15.53 10.28 -14.19
N ASP A 257 -15.84 11.31 -13.42
CA ASP A 257 -14.94 12.10 -12.57
C ASP A 257 -14.64 11.50 -11.18
N VAL A 258 -14.97 10.23 -10.91
CA VAL A 258 -14.65 9.57 -9.62
C VAL A 258 -13.77 8.33 -9.82
N VAL A 259 -12.69 8.28 -9.03
CA VAL A 259 -11.76 7.14 -8.95
C VAL A 259 -12.10 6.35 -7.69
N ARG A 260 -12.57 5.12 -7.85
CA ARG A 260 -12.89 4.21 -6.74
C ARG A 260 -11.61 3.52 -6.25
N VAL A 261 -11.32 3.65 -4.97
CA VAL A 261 -10.07 3.18 -4.37
C VAL A 261 -10.35 2.39 -3.10
N PHE A 262 -9.88 1.15 -3.06
CA PHE A 262 -9.89 0.32 -1.86
C PHE A 262 -8.53 0.39 -1.15
N TYR A 263 -8.52 0.67 0.16
CA TYR A 263 -7.30 0.74 0.99
C TYR A 263 -7.57 0.49 2.48
#